data_AF-A0A3Q8VKP8-F1
#
_entry.id   AF-A0A3Q8VKP8-F1
#
_cell.length_a   1.000
_cell.length_b   1.000
_cell.length_c   1.000
_cell.angle_alpha   90.00
_cell.angle_beta   90.00
_cell.angle_gamma   90.00
#
_symmetry.space_group_name_H-M   'P 1'
#
loop_
_entity.id
_entity.type
_entity.pdbx_description
1 polymer ?
#
loop_
_entity_poly.entity_id
_entity_poly.type
_entity_poly.pdbx_seq_one_letter_code
_entity_poly.pdbx_strand_id
1 'polypeptide(L)'
;LLQYQVEELDEFALGEEEFDEIEAEHKKLANGTALIQACQRTLYLLQDNEEGAIESLLNMSLDQAQELEGYDPELKGVGNMLNDALIQVQESSSELQRYLDKLELDPDHFAALEQRLSKIMMLARKHHVNAKDLYHHHQALSQELSELDSDEEKLDEIAQQLESCRESFIAHAQKLSMSRQRYAKELDKQVTRSIHELSMPKGKFIIDVQFN
;
A
#
# COMPACT_ATOMS: atom_id res chain seq x y z
N LEU A 1 -7.18 -14.10 -4.76
CA LEU A 1 -5.87 -13.41 -4.77
C LEU A 1 -6.08 -11.91 -4.62
N LEU A 2 -6.91 -11.29 -5.47
CA LEU A 2 -7.28 -9.86 -5.41
C LEU A 2 -7.84 -9.43 -4.04
N GLN A 3 -8.83 -10.16 -3.50
CA GLN A 3 -9.41 -9.88 -2.19
C GLN A 3 -8.37 -9.80 -1.07
N TYR A 4 -7.41 -10.73 -1.03
CA TYR A 4 -6.32 -10.71 -0.04
C TYR A 4 -5.39 -9.49 -0.21
N GLN A 5 -5.17 -9.03 -1.45
CA GLN A 5 -4.37 -7.84 -1.70
C GLN A 5 -5.06 -6.57 -1.23
N VAL A 6 -6.38 -6.47 -1.45
CA VAL A 6 -7.22 -5.36 -0.97
C VAL A 6 -7.27 -5.36 0.56
N GLU A 7 -7.57 -6.49 1.20
CA GLU A 7 -7.63 -6.61 2.66
C GLU A 7 -6.31 -6.21 3.35
N GLU A 8 -5.15 -6.57 2.79
CA GLU A 8 -3.84 -6.16 3.33
C GLU A 8 -3.62 -4.64 3.24
N LEU A 9 -4.03 -4.02 2.13
CA LEU A 9 -3.88 -2.59 1.92
C LEU A 9 -4.91 -1.77 2.71
N ASP A 10 -6.11 -2.32 2.91
CA ASP A 10 -7.14 -1.78 3.80
C ASP A 10 -6.68 -1.80 5.26
N GLU A 11 -6.06 -2.88 5.74
CA GLU A 11 -5.51 -2.95 7.10
C GLU A 11 -4.41 -1.91 7.33
N PHE A 12 -3.60 -1.65 6.31
CA PHE A 12 -2.55 -0.63 6.39
C PHE A 12 -3.10 0.81 6.33
N ALA A 13 -4.19 1.01 5.60
CA ALA A 13 -4.93 2.27 5.48
C ALA A 13 -4.02 3.47 5.17
N LEU A 14 -3.30 3.42 4.04
CA LEU A 14 -2.49 4.54 3.56
C LEU A 14 -3.38 5.66 3.01
N GLY A 15 -3.14 6.90 3.43
CA GLY A 15 -3.77 8.09 2.86
C GLY A 15 -3.17 8.51 1.50
N GLU A 16 -3.94 9.28 0.71
CA GLU A 16 -3.53 9.75 -0.62
C GLU A 16 -2.24 10.57 -0.62
N GLU A 17 -2.14 11.53 0.31
CA GLU A 17 -0.99 12.43 0.43
C GLU A 17 -0.01 11.98 1.53
N GLU A 18 -0.35 10.93 2.28
CA GLU A 18 0.38 10.53 3.49
C GLU A 18 1.83 10.14 3.19
N PHE A 19 2.09 9.47 2.05
CA PHE A 19 3.46 9.13 1.66
C PHE A 19 4.33 10.38 1.44
N ASP A 20 3.80 11.39 0.75
CA ASP A 20 4.54 12.62 0.45
C ASP A 20 4.80 13.41 1.74
N GLU A 21 3.84 13.44 2.66
CA GLU A 21 3.99 14.05 3.98
C GLU A 21 5.07 13.35 4.81
N ILE A 22 5.01 12.02 4.91
CA ILE A 22 5.99 11.20 5.63
C ILE A 22 7.38 11.36 5.03
N GLU A 23 7.51 11.35 3.71
CA GLU A 23 8.81 11.50 3.04
C GLU A 23 9.43 12.88 3.33
N ALA A 24 8.63 13.94 3.24
CA ALA A 24 9.06 15.30 3.53
C ALA A 24 9.50 15.46 5.00
N GLU A 25 8.71 14.92 5.93
CA GLU A 25 9.02 14.95 7.35
C GLU A 25 10.27 14.12 7.67
N HIS A 26 10.37 12.90 7.13
CA HIS A 26 11.51 12.01 7.33
C HIS A 26 12.80 12.68 6.85
N LYS A 27 12.79 13.35 5.70
CA LYS A 27 13.96 14.09 5.19
C LYS A 27 14.37 15.22 6.14
N LYS A 28 13.40 15.93 6.71
CA LYS A 28 13.66 17.02 7.68
C LYS A 28 14.28 16.46 8.97
N LEU A 29 13.69 15.40 9.53
CA LEU A 29 14.16 14.78 10.77
C LEU A 29 15.50 14.07 10.58
N ALA A 30 15.71 13.33 9.49
CA ALA A 30 16.97 12.64 9.20
C ALA A 30 18.16 13.60 9.11
N ASN A 31 17.97 14.79 8.52
CA ASN A 31 18.99 15.83 8.51
C ASN A 31 19.30 16.34 9.93
N GLY A 32 18.27 16.48 10.78
CA GLY A 32 18.42 16.83 12.19
C GLY A 32 19.17 15.77 12.98
N THR A 33 18.82 14.49 12.81
CA THR A 33 19.49 13.35 13.45
C THR A 33 20.96 13.25 13.03
N ALA A 34 21.26 13.43 11.74
CA ALA A 34 22.62 13.46 11.23
C ALA A 34 23.43 14.61 11.84
N LEU A 35 22.81 15.78 12.02
CA LEU A 35 23.41 16.92 12.69
C LEU A 35 23.69 16.63 14.17
N ILE A 36 22.74 16.04 14.91
CA ILE A 36 22.96 15.61 16.30
C ILE A 36 24.16 14.67 16.38
N GLN A 37 24.18 13.63 15.56
CA GLN A 37 25.25 12.63 15.58
C GLN A 37 26.62 13.27 15.28
N ALA A 38 26.68 14.20 14.34
CA ALA A 38 27.89 14.95 14.01
C ALA A 38 28.35 15.85 15.18
N CYS A 39 27.42 16.54 15.83
CA CYS A 39 27.68 17.36 17.01
C CYS A 39 28.17 16.51 18.19
N GLN A 40 27.49 15.41 18.51
CA GLN A 40 27.88 14.47 19.57
C GLN A 40 29.26 13.86 19.31
N ARG A 41 29.53 13.45 18.07
CA ARG A 41 30.86 12.93 17.69
C ARG A 41 31.95 13.99 17.84
N THR A 42 31.64 15.24 17.50
CA THR A 42 32.59 16.35 17.66
C THR A 42 32.85 16.64 19.14
N LEU A 43 31.81 16.66 19.99
CA LEU A 43 31.96 16.78 21.45
C LEU A 43 32.83 15.65 22.02
N TYR A 44 32.58 14.42 21.59
CA TYR A 44 33.37 13.26 22.00
C TYR A 44 34.86 13.46 21.68
N LEU A 45 35.20 13.93 20.48
CA LEU A 45 36.59 14.23 20.11
C LEU A 45 37.22 15.38 20.94
N LEU A 46 36.42 16.36 21.35
CA LEU A 46 36.91 17.52 22.10
C LEU A 46 37.10 17.20 23.60
N GLN A 47 36.13 16.52 24.22
CA GLN A 47 36.03 16.39 25.67
C GLN A 47 36.21 14.95 26.19
N ASP A 48 35.86 13.92 25.41
CA ASP A 48 35.58 12.60 25.95
C ASP A 48 36.41 11.51 25.26
N ASN A 49 37.62 11.27 25.78
CA ASN A 49 38.27 9.96 25.71
C ASN A 49 39.49 9.91 26.64
N GLU A 50 39.69 8.77 27.30
CA GLU A 50 40.93 8.44 28.01
C GLU A 50 42.15 8.75 27.12
N GLU A 51 43.07 9.58 27.62
CA GLU A 51 44.35 10.03 27.03
C GLU A 51 44.33 10.67 25.61
N GLY A 52 43.19 10.64 24.88
CA GLY A 52 43.11 11.04 23.47
C GLY A 52 42.26 12.26 23.14
N ALA A 53 41.56 12.85 24.12
CA ALA A 53 40.76 14.06 23.89
C ALA A 53 41.63 15.28 23.55
N ILE A 54 41.17 16.12 22.62
CA ILE A 54 41.91 17.34 22.21
C ILE A 54 42.21 18.23 23.42
N GLU A 55 41.25 18.39 24.33
CA GLU A 55 41.42 19.17 25.55
C GLU A 55 42.53 18.59 26.45
N SER A 56 42.59 17.26 26.60
CA SER A 56 43.63 16.58 27.39
C SER A 56 45.02 16.76 26.77
N LEU A 57 45.12 16.60 25.44
CA LEU A 57 46.38 16.75 24.71
C LEU A 57 46.89 18.21 24.76
N LEU A 58 45.99 19.19 24.70
CA LEU A 58 46.33 20.60 24.86
C LEU A 58 46.82 20.92 26.27
N ASN A 59 46.18 20.38 27.31
CA ASN A 59 46.65 20.53 28.69
C ASN A 59 48.06 19.94 28.88
N MET A 60 48.29 18.70 28.42
CA MET A 60 49.62 18.08 28.48
C MET A 60 50.68 18.89 27.72
N SER A 61 50.33 19.43 26.54
CA SER A 61 51.23 20.27 25.75
C SER A 61 51.51 21.61 26.44
N LEU A 62 50.53 22.18 27.12
CA LEU A 62 50.67 23.42 27.89
C LEU A 62 51.60 23.21 29.09
N ASP A 63 51.44 22.12 29.83
CA ASP A 63 52.32 21.77 30.96
C ASP A 63 53.78 21.63 30.50
N GLN A 64 54.02 20.94 29.38
CA GLN A 64 55.35 20.83 28.78
C GLN A 64 55.91 22.18 28.31
N ALA A 65 55.08 23.05 27.72
CA ALA A 65 55.50 24.37 27.30
C ALA A 65 55.90 25.26 28.49
N GLN A 66 55.23 25.11 29.65
CA GLN A 66 55.59 25.81 30.88
C GLN A 66 56.92 25.32 31.46
N GLU A 67 57.18 24.01 31.43
CA GLU A 67 58.51 23.48 31.79
C GLU A 67 59.60 24.05 30.88
N LEU A 68 59.33 24.12 29.57
CA LEU A 68 60.24 24.68 28.57
C LEU A 68 60.52 26.19 28.77
N GLU A 69 59.52 26.99 29.15
CA GLU A 69 59.71 28.40 29.54
C GLU A 69 60.69 28.53 30.73
N GLY A 70 60.70 27.55 31.63
CA GLY A 70 61.65 27.48 32.75
C GLY A 70 63.12 27.32 32.31
N TYR A 71 63.36 26.72 31.13
CA TYR A 71 64.70 26.58 30.54
C TYR A 71 65.07 27.77 29.62
N ASP A 72 64.11 28.26 28.83
CA ASP A 72 64.30 29.38 27.90
C ASP A 72 63.07 30.31 27.89
N PRO A 73 63.19 31.55 28.42
CA PRO A 73 62.11 32.53 28.43
C PRO A 73 61.57 32.92 27.04
N GLU A 74 62.31 32.69 25.95
CA GLU A 74 61.81 32.95 24.59
C GLU A 74 60.60 32.05 24.24
N LEU A 75 60.46 30.89 24.91
CA LEU A 75 59.38 29.94 24.67
C LEU A 75 58.04 30.30 25.32
N LYS A 76 57.99 31.37 26.12
CA LYS A 76 56.76 31.88 26.74
C LYS A 76 55.61 32.10 25.75
N GLY A 77 55.93 32.56 24.53
CA GLY A 77 54.94 32.77 23.48
C GLY A 77 54.19 31.49 23.09
N VAL A 78 54.87 30.34 23.11
CA VAL A 78 54.27 29.03 22.80
C VAL A 78 53.26 28.64 23.87
N GLY A 79 53.59 28.79 25.15
CA GLY A 79 52.68 28.52 26.26
C GLY A 79 51.42 29.38 26.20
N ASN A 80 51.55 30.67 25.92
CA ASN A 80 50.40 31.56 25.74
C ASN A 80 49.48 31.11 24.60
N MET A 81 50.05 30.77 23.43
CA MET A 81 49.26 30.30 22.28
C MET A 81 48.52 28.99 22.56
N LEU A 82 49.14 28.06 23.29
CA LEU A 82 48.52 26.80 23.70
C LEU A 82 47.39 27.02 24.71
N ASN A 83 47.58 27.95 25.66
CA ASN A 83 46.54 28.32 26.62
C ASN A 83 45.32 28.97 25.93
N ASP A 84 45.55 29.87 24.97
CA ASP A 84 44.48 30.48 24.18
C ASP A 84 43.72 29.42 23.35
N ALA A 85 44.43 28.47 22.75
CA ALA A 85 43.82 27.36 22.02
C ALA A 85 42.97 26.46 22.94
N LEU A 86 43.45 26.17 24.16
CA LEU A 86 42.70 25.41 25.16
C LEU A 86 41.38 26.09 25.53
N ILE A 87 41.42 27.40 25.81
CA ILE A 87 40.22 28.19 26.10
C ILE A 87 39.24 28.12 24.92
N GLN A 88 39.73 28.30 23.68
CA GLN A 88 38.87 28.26 22.49
C GLN A 88 38.19 26.90 22.30
N VAL A 89 38.90 25.80 22.58
CA VAL A 89 38.37 24.43 22.52
C VAL A 89 37.28 24.22 23.58
N GLN A 90 37.50 24.68 24.81
CA GLN A 90 36.52 24.58 25.90
C GLN A 90 35.25 25.40 25.60
N GLU A 91 35.40 26.60 25.04
CA GLU A 91 34.27 27.45 24.63
C GLU A 91 33.48 26.82 23.48
N SER A 92 34.15 26.31 22.45
CA SER A 92 33.50 25.63 21.32
C SER A 92 32.74 24.38 21.79
N SER A 93 33.31 23.60 22.71
CA SER A 93 32.64 22.43 23.29
C SER A 93 31.39 22.86 24.07
N SER A 94 31.50 23.90 24.89
CA SER A 94 30.36 24.44 25.65
C SER A 94 29.26 24.99 24.74
N GLU A 95 29.63 25.65 23.64
CA GLU A 95 28.68 26.15 22.65
C GLU A 95 27.97 25.03 21.91
N LEU A 96 28.70 23.98 21.53
CA LEU A 96 28.16 22.80 20.86
C LEU A 96 27.22 22.01 21.77
N GLN A 97 27.54 21.89 23.06
CA GLN A 97 26.64 21.29 24.05
C GLN A 97 25.34 22.10 24.18
N ARG A 98 25.42 23.43 24.34
CA ARG A 98 24.24 24.30 24.38
C ARG A 98 23.41 24.25 23.10
N TYR A 99 24.06 24.04 21.95
CA TYR A 99 23.37 23.86 20.68
C TYR A 99 22.57 22.56 20.66
N LEU A 100 23.17 21.45 21.10
CA LEU A 100 22.49 20.16 21.25
C LEU A 100 21.32 20.22 22.23
N ASP A 101 21.50 20.89 23.38
CA ASP A 101 20.44 21.00 24.39
C ASP A 101 19.21 21.78 23.89
N LYS A 102 19.39 22.67 22.90
CA LYS A 102 18.29 23.40 22.24
C LYS A 102 17.63 22.60 21.12
N LEU A 103 18.28 21.55 20.64
CA LEU A 103 17.80 20.77 19.53
C LEU A 103 16.79 19.73 20.05
N GLU A 104 15.53 20.15 20.17
CA GLU A 104 14.43 19.25 20.48
C GLU A 104 14.12 18.38 19.26
N LEU A 105 14.65 17.16 19.28
CA LEU A 105 14.23 16.08 18.39
C LEU A 105 13.51 15.04 19.25
N ASP A 106 12.34 14.61 18.78
CA ASP A 106 11.57 13.53 19.38
C ASP A 106 12.00 12.20 18.73
N PRO A 107 12.87 11.40 19.39
CA PRO A 107 13.36 10.16 18.82
C PRO A 107 12.26 9.10 18.68
N ASP A 108 11.24 9.12 19.53
CA ASP A 108 10.13 8.18 19.46
C ASP A 108 9.26 8.48 18.24
N HIS A 109 9.02 9.78 17.96
CA HIS A 109 8.33 10.21 16.75
C HIS A 109 9.10 9.84 15.48
N PHE A 110 10.41 10.08 15.44
CA PHE A 110 11.23 9.71 14.28
C PHE A 110 11.24 8.20 14.04
N ALA A 111 11.33 7.38 15.09
CA ALA A 111 11.27 5.93 14.99
C ALA A 111 9.89 5.44 14.49
N ALA A 112 8.80 6.04 14.96
CA ALA A 112 7.45 5.74 14.47
C ALA A 112 7.31 6.07 12.97
N LEU A 113 7.85 7.21 12.55
CA LEU A 113 7.88 7.64 11.15
C LEU A 113 8.68 6.67 10.26
N GLU A 114 9.87 6.23 10.70
CA GLU A 114 10.66 5.22 9.98
C GLU A 114 9.92 3.88 9.87
N GLN A 115 9.24 3.44 10.93
CA GLN A 115 8.44 2.22 10.89
C GLN A 115 7.28 2.33 9.89
N ARG A 116 6.57 3.47 9.88
CA ARG A 116 5.49 3.74 8.92
C ARG A 116 6.03 3.73 7.49
N LEU A 117 7.12 4.46 7.21
CA LEU A 117 7.77 4.52 5.89
C LEU A 117 8.28 3.15 5.42
N SER A 118 8.90 2.37 6.30
CA SER A 118 9.39 1.02 6.00
C SER A 118 8.26 0.07 5.59
N LYS A 119 7.11 0.14 6.28
CA LYS A 119 5.91 -0.61 5.90
C LYS A 119 5.39 -0.20 4.52
N ILE A 120 5.33 1.10 4.20
CA ILE A 120 4.94 1.58 2.86
C ILE A 120 5.86 0.97 1.80
N MET A 121 7.18 1.05 2.01
CA MET A 121 8.17 0.51 1.06
C MET A 121 8.06 -1.01 0.90
N MET A 122 7.76 -1.74 1.97
CA MET A 122 7.54 -3.18 1.93
C MET A 122 6.31 -3.54 1.11
N LEU A 123 5.18 -2.86 1.34
CA LEU A 123 3.94 -3.08 0.60
C LEU A 123 4.09 -2.71 -0.88
N ALA A 124 4.71 -1.56 -1.17
CA ALA A 124 5.01 -1.13 -2.53
C ALA A 124 5.81 -2.19 -3.31
N ARG A 125 6.84 -2.78 -2.68
CA ARG A 125 7.61 -3.90 -3.26
C ARG A 125 6.76 -5.15 -3.47
N LYS A 126 5.90 -5.51 -2.51
CA LYS A 126 5.02 -6.70 -2.61
C LYS A 126 4.03 -6.56 -3.77
N HIS A 127 3.50 -5.37 -3.98
CA HIS A 127 2.54 -5.05 -5.05
C HIS A 127 3.22 -4.58 -6.34
N HIS A 128 4.56 -4.53 -6.39
CA HIS A 128 5.35 -4.16 -7.57
C HIS A 128 5.02 -2.76 -8.13
N VAL A 129 4.71 -1.81 -7.24
CA VAL A 129 4.42 -0.41 -7.57
C VAL A 129 5.39 0.52 -6.85
N ASN A 130 5.49 1.77 -7.30
CA ASN A 130 6.20 2.77 -6.52
C ASN A 130 5.42 3.08 -5.24
N ALA A 131 6.12 3.45 -4.18
CA ALA A 131 5.52 3.81 -2.90
C ALA A 131 4.53 4.98 -3.02
N LYS A 132 4.84 5.97 -3.87
CA LYS A 132 3.97 7.11 -4.19
C LYS A 132 2.66 6.69 -4.86
N ASP A 133 2.69 5.64 -5.66
CA ASP A 133 1.53 5.17 -6.41
C ASP A 133 0.70 4.13 -5.63
N LEU A 134 1.15 3.73 -4.43
CA LEU A 134 0.55 2.64 -3.67
C LEU A 134 -0.90 2.92 -3.29
N TYR A 135 -1.24 4.16 -2.94
CA TYR A 135 -2.62 4.56 -2.66
C TYR A 135 -3.52 4.41 -3.89
N HIS A 136 -3.10 4.94 -5.04
CA HIS A 136 -3.88 4.82 -6.27
C HIS A 136 -3.99 3.38 -6.73
N HIS A 137 -2.94 2.57 -6.52
CA HIS A 137 -2.99 1.14 -6.78
C HIS A 137 -4.02 0.44 -5.90
N HIS A 138 -4.06 0.77 -4.60
CA HIS A 138 -5.08 0.28 -3.68
C HIS A 138 -6.49 0.61 -4.18
N GLN A 139 -6.76 1.86 -4.53
CA GLN A 139 -8.06 2.29 -5.04
C GLN A 139 -8.46 1.54 -6.32
N ALA A 140 -7.52 1.31 -7.23
CA ALA A 140 -7.77 0.55 -8.45
C ALA A 140 -8.14 -0.92 -8.16
N LEU A 141 -7.42 -1.58 -7.24
CA LEU A 141 -7.73 -2.96 -6.84
C LEU A 141 -9.08 -3.07 -6.14
N SER A 142 -9.41 -2.12 -5.26
CA SER A 142 -10.69 -2.09 -4.56
C SER A 142 -11.86 -1.85 -5.51
N GLN A 143 -11.66 -1.01 -6.54
CA GLN A 143 -12.65 -0.83 -7.60
C GLN A 143 -12.81 -2.11 -8.44
N GLU A 144 -11.71 -2.75 -8.86
CA GLU A 144 -11.74 -4.00 -9.62
C GLU A 144 -12.46 -5.12 -8.85
N LEU A 145 -12.23 -5.23 -7.54
CA LEU A 145 -12.90 -6.20 -6.69
C LEU A 145 -14.42 -5.93 -6.62
N SER A 146 -14.83 -4.68 -6.45
CA SER A 146 -16.24 -4.27 -6.43
C SER A 146 -16.95 -4.54 -7.76
N GLU A 147 -16.26 -4.34 -8.89
CA GLU A 147 -16.79 -4.65 -10.22
C GLU A 147 -17.01 -6.16 -10.40
N LEU A 148 -16.08 -6.99 -9.92
CA LEU A 148 -16.21 -8.46 -9.95
C LEU A 148 -17.38 -8.95 -9.09
N ASP A 149 -17.51 -8.46 -7.87
CA ASP A 149 -18.61 -8.83 -6.97
C ASP A 149 -19.97 -8.46 -7.59
N SER A 150 -20.07 -7.29 -8.23
CA SER A 150 -21.28 -6.86 -8.94
C SER A 150 -21.61 -7.74 -10.15
N ASP A 151 -20.60 -8.26 -10.85
CA ASP A 151 -20.80 -9.13 -12.01
C ASP A 151 -21.26 -10.53 -11.61
N GLU A 152 -20.84 -11.04 -10.45
CA GLU A 152 -21.39 -12.29 -9.90
C GLU A 152 -22.89 -12.15 -9.58
N GLU A 153 -23.30 -11.05 -8.95
CA GLU A 153 -24.73 -10.78 -8.68
C GLU A 153 -25.56 -10.71 -9.96
N LYS A 154 -25.04 -10.07 -11.02
CA LYS A 154 -25.72 -10.00 -12.33
C LYS A 154 -25.84 -11.36 -13.00
N LEU A 155 -24.82 -12.22 -12.88
CA LEU A 155 -24.86 -13.58 -13.43
C LEU A 155 -25.98 -14.40 -12.79
N ASP A 156 -26.12 -14.32 -11.48
CA ASP A 156 -27.20 -14.99 -10.75
C ASP A 156 -28.59 -14.46 -11.16
N GLU A 157 -28.73 -13.14 -11.32
CA GLU A 157 -29.98 -12.54 -11.82
C GLU A 157 -30.33 -13.04 -13.23
N ILE A 158 -29.36 -13.05 -14.15
CA ILE A 158 -29.56 -13.54 -15.52
C ILE A 158 -29.92 -15.03 -15.53
N ALA A 159 -29.30 -15.84 -14.67
CA ALA A 159 -29.61 -17.26 -14.55
C ALA A 159 -31.07 -17.49 -14.09
N GLN A 160 -31.56 -16.71 -13.14
CA GLN A 160 -32.96 -16.76 -12.69
C GLN A 160 -33.93 -16.30 -13.79
N GLN A 161 -33.61 -15.21 -14.49
CA GLN A 161 -34.41 -14.73 -15.62
C GLN A 161 -34.48 -15.77 -16.76
N LEU A 162 -33.36 -16.42 -17.07
CA LEU A 162 -33.30 -17.49 -18.06
C LEU A 162 -34.20 -18.66 -17.69
N GLU A 163 -34.16 -19.12 -16.43
CA GLU A 163 -35.00 -20.24 -15.98
C GLU A 163 -36.49 -19.88 -16.02
N SER A 164 -36.86 -18.67 -15.58
CA SER A 164 -38.24 -18.17 -15.67
C SER A 164 -38.74 -18.08 -17.13
N CYS A 165 -37.88 -17.59 -18.04
CA CYS A 165 -38.22 -17.55 -19.46
C CYS A 165 -38.35 -18.96 -20.06
N ARG A 166 -37.50 -19.90 -19.63
CA ARG A 166 -37.55 -21.32 -20.04
C ARG A 166 -38.85 -21.97 -19.59
N GLU A 167 -39.26 -21.77 -18.34
CA GLU A 167 -40.52 -22.29 -17.80
C GLU A 167 -41.74 -21.71 -18.57
N SER A 168 -41.73 -20.40 -18.80
CA SER A 168 -42.77 -19.73 -19.58
C SER A 168 -42.85 -20.26 -21.02
N PHE A 169 -41.69 -20.41 -21.68
CA PHE A 169 -41.59 -21.00 -23.01
C PHE A 169 -42.18 -22.41 -23.05
N ILE A 170 -41.81 -23.28 -22.10
CA ILE A 170 -42.33 -24.65 -22.03
C ILE A 170 -43.84 -24.63 -21.82
N ALA A 171 -44.36 -23.80 -20.91
CA ALA A 171 -45.79 -23.70 -20.64
C ALA A 171 -46.59 -23.25 -21.88
N HIS A 172 -46.08 -22.26 -22.62
CA HIS A 172 -46.69 -21.80 -23.87
C HIS A 172 -46.59 -22.84 -24.98
N ALA A 173 -45.45 -23.51 -25.12
CA ALA A 173 -45.24 -24.58 -26.10
C ALA A 173 -46.19 -25.76 -25.85
N GLN A 174 -46.37 -26.17 -24.58
CA GLN A 174 -47.31 -27.21 -24.19
C GLN A 174 -48.76 -26.83 -24.51
N LYS A 175 -49.18 -25.59 -24.18
CA LYS A 175 -50.52 -25.09 -24.53
C LYS A 175 -50.75 -25.12 -26.04
N LEU A 176 -49.78 -24.69 -26.84
CA LEU A 176 -49.86 -24.72 -28.29
C LEU A 176 -49.93 -26.15 -28.82
N SER A 177 -49.11 -27.06 -28.28
CA SER A 177 -49.11 -28.47 -28.66
C SER A 177 -50.44 -29.15 -28.37
N MET A 178 -51.01 -28.95 -27.18
CA MET A 178 -52.34 -29.46 -26.82
C MET A 178 -53.43 -28.91 -27.75
N SER A 179 -53.36 -27.62 -28.09
CA SER A 179 -54.29 -27.02 -29.05
C SER A 179 -54.17 -27.68 -30.43
N ARG A 180 -52.94 -27.85 -30.95
CA ARG A 180 -52.68 -28.51 -32.24
C ARG A 180 -53.18 -29.96 -32.25
N GLN A 181 -52.93 -30.74 -31.20
CA GLN A 181 -53.42 -32.11 -31.08
C GLN A 181 -54.96 -32.19 -31.07
N ARG A 182 -55.62 -31.23 -30.40
CA ARG A 182 -57.08 -31.15 -30.39
C ARG A 182 -57.63 -30.89 -31.80
N TYR A 183 -57.10 -29.89 -32.50
CA TYR A 183 -57.57 -29.54 -33.84
C TYR A 183 -57.18 -30.58 -34.90
N ALA A 184 -56.05 -31.27 -34.75
CA ALA A 184 -55.67 -32.40 -35.58
C ALA A 184 -56.73 -33.52 -35.52
N LYS A 185 -57.17 -33.92 -34.32
CA LYS A 185 -58.25 -34.92 -34.15
C LYS A 185 -59.58 -34.48 -34.74
N GLU A 186 -59.88 -33.19 -34.69
CA GLU A 186 -61.10 -32.65 -35.30
C GLU A 186 -61.03 -32.70 -36.83
N LEU A 187 -59.92 -32.25 -37.40
CA LEU A 187 -59.67 -32.27 -38.83
C LEU A 187 -59.65 -33.71 -39.38
N ASP A 188 -59.03 -34.66 -38.67
CA ASP A 188 -59.01 -36.08 -39.03
C ASP A 188 -60.42 -36.64 -39.26
N LYS A 189 -61.35 -36.31 -38.36
CA LYS A 189 -62.74 -36.74 -38.45
C LYS A 189 -63.46 -36.10 -39.64
N GLN A 190 -63.24 -34.80 -39.84
CA GLN A 190 -63.87 -34.07 -40.95
C GLN A 190 -63.38 -34.61 -42.30
N VAL A 191 -62.08 -34.80 -42.47
CA VAL A 191 -61.48 -35.34 -43.70
C VAL A 191 -61.90 -36.80 -43.92
N THR A 192 -61.86 -37.64 -42.88
CA THR A 192 -62.32 -39.05 -42.97
C THR A 192 -63.78 -39.13 -43.41
N ARG A 193 -64.65 -38.24 -42.90
CA ARG A 193 -66.06 -38.17 -43.33
C ARG A 193 -66.18 -37.81 -44.81
N SER A 194 -65.46 -36.80 -45.29
CA SER A 194 -65.46 -36.44 -46.70
C SER A 194 -64.94 -37.58 -47.59
N ILE A 195 -63.92 -38.33 -47.15
CA ILE A 195 -63.41 -39.51 -47.86
C ILE A 195 -64.48 -40.62 -47.96
N HIS A 196 -65.25 -40.85 -46.89
CA HIS A 196 -66.35 -41.82 -46.92
C HIS A 196 -67.45 -41.42 -47.90
N GLU A 197 -67.79 -40.12 -47.97
CA GLU A 197 -68.77 -39.57 -48.93
C GLU A 197 -68.30 -39.72 -50.39
N LEU A 198 -66.99 -39.82 -50.63
CA LEU A 198 -66.36 -40.02 -51.95
C LEU A 198 -66.18 -41.50 -52.35
N SER A 199 -67.06 -42.40 -51.88
CA SER A 199 -67.06 -43.84 -52.20
C SER A 199 -65.88 -44.67 -51.66
N MET A 200 -65.20 -44.21 -50.60
CA MET A 200 -64.17 -44.97 -49.89
C MET A 200 -64.58 -45.27 -48.43
N PRO A 201 -65.57 -46.14 -48.17
CA PRO A 201 -66.21 -46.29 -46.86
C PRO A 201 -65.34 -46.91 -45.76
N LYS A 202 -64.13 -47.39 -46.09
CA LYS A 202 -63.15 -47.95 -45.14
C LYS A 202 -61.88 -47.10 -44.99
N GLY A 203 -61.76 -45.99 -45.72
CA GLY A 203 -60.58 -45.14 -45.68
C GLY A 203 -60.54 -44.31 -44.41
N LYS A 204 -59.40 -44.25 -43.72
CA LYS A 204 -59.21 -43.45 -42.51
C LYS A 204 -58.04 -42.49 -42.70
N PHE A 205 -58.25 -41.22 -42.39
CA PHE A 205 -57.22 -40.19 -42.38
C PHE A 205 -56.80 -39.88 -40.93
N ILE A 206 -55.50 -39.73 -40.68
CA ILE A 206 -54.92 -39.50 -39.35
C ILE A 206 -53.80 -38.46 -39.46
N ILE A 207 -53.84 -37.45 -38.60
CA ILE A 207 -52.79 -36.46 -38.38
C ILE A 207 -52.18 -36.74 -37.01
N ASP A 208 -50.87 -36.98 -37.01
CA ASP A 208 -50.08 -37.12 -35.78
C ASP A 208 -49.35 -35.81 -35.45
N VAL A 209 -49.45 -35.37 -34.20
CA VAL A 209 -48.79 -34.15 -33.70
C VAL A 209 -47.94 -34.53 -32.49
N GLN A 210 -46.63 -34.49 -32.70
CA GLN A 210 -45.63 -34.83 -31.69
C GLN A 210 -45.09 -33.57 -31.03
N PHE A 211 -44.92 -33.64 -29.70
CA PHE A 211 -44.21 -32.63 -28.92
C PHE A 211 -42.79 -33.15 -28.70
N ASN A 212 -41.80 -32.48 -29.30
CA ASN A 212 -40.39 -32.72 -29.03
C ASN A 212 -39.91 -31.71 -27.99
#